data_AF-A0AAU1MJZ5-F1
#
_entry.id   AF-A0AAU1MJZ5-F1
#
_cell.length_a   1.000
_cell.length_b   1.000
_cell.length_c   1.000
_cell.angle_alpha   90.00
_cell.angle_beta   90.00
_cell.angle_gamma   90.00
#
_symmetry.space_group_name_H-M   'P 1'
#
loop_
_entity.id
_entity.type
_entity.pdbx_description
1 polymer ?
#
loop_
_entity_poly.entity_id
_entity_poly.type
_entity_poly.pdbx_seq_one_letter_code
_entity_poly.pdbx_strand_id
1 'polypeptide(L)'
;MDWALLEATLGTALPSDFRALAEAYPVLVIDDFLTVSSPAPGAEASWASASREDEILQDLYEMGDTEGYVPFPQPGGLIGWADSNSGDSFYWRTSPADPDAWPVVVRTDNAEWYEFPVGAVEFLAGVYGRTIDVPGMPGDFPSDFPKVLGLSE
;
A
#
# COMPACT_ATOMS: atom_id res chain seq x y z
N MET A 1 -14.13 -12.90 1.63
CA MET A 1 -13.54 -11.78 2.38
C MET A 1 -14.59 -11.26 3.33
N ASP A 2 -14.30 -11.18 4.62
CA ASP A 2 -15.15 -10.49 5.59
C ASP A 2 -14.60 -9.07 5.86
N TRP A 3 -14.99 -8.12 5.01
CA TRP A 3 -14.57 -6.72 5.15
C TRP A 3 -15.07 -6.08 6.44
N ALA A 4 -16.26 -6.47 6.93
CA ALA A 4 -16.79 -5.89 8.15
C ALA A 4 -15.94 -6.27 9.37
N LEU A 5 -15.48 -7.53 9.44
CA LEU A 5 -14.52 -7.96 10.48
C LEU A 5 -13.18 -7.24 10.37
N LEU A 6 -12.65 -7.12 9.14
CA LEU A 6 -11.40 -6.42 8.87
C LEU A 6 -11.48 -4.97 9.35
N GLU A 7 -12.49 -4.22 8.90
CA GLU A 7 -12.67 -2.80 9.19
C GLU A 7 -12.95 -2.56 10.68
N ALA A 8 -13.67 -3.47 11.34
CA ALA A 8 -13.86 -3.42 12.79
C ALA A 8 -12.55 -3.61 13.57
N THR A 9 -11.66 -4.47 13.08
CA THR A 9 -10.35 -4.74 13.71
C THR A 9 -9.36 -3.62 13.42
N LEU A 10 -9.34 -3.15 12.17
CA LEU A 10 -8.49 -2.05 11.70
C LEU A 10 -8.93 -0.72 12.34
N GLY A 11 -10.23 -0.53 12.59
CA GLY A 11 -10.80 0.70 13.15
C GLY A 11 -11.10 1.78 12.11
N THR A 12 -11.02 1.44 10.82
CA THR A 12 -11.42 2.30 9.70
C THR A 12 -11.81 1.42 8.51
N ALA A 13 -12.65 1.96 7.63
CA ALA A 13 -12.85 1.40 6.29
C ALA A 13 -11.57 1.56 5.45
N LEU A 14 -11.40 0.68 4.46
CA LEU A 14 -10.36 0.77 3.44
C LEU A 14 -10.88 1.43 2.14
N PRO A 15 -9.99 1.92 1.27
CA PRO A 15 -10.39 2.39 -0.07
C PRO A 15 -11.12 1.32 -0.88
N SER A 16 -12.17 1.72 -1.58
CA SER A 16 -13.05 0.85 -2.36
C SER A 16 -12.36 0.21 -3.56
N ASP A 17 -11.43 0.93 -4.18
CA ASP A 17 -10.60 0.46 -5.28
C ASP A 17 -9.67 -0.70 -4.83
N PHE A 18 -9.07 -0.57 -3.65
CA PHE A 18 -8.25 -1.62 -3.07
C PHE A 18 -9.06 -2.85 -2.68
N ARG A 19 -10.27 -2.68 -2.10
CA ARG A 19 -11.15 -3.82 -1.81
C ARG A 19 -11.48 -4.60 -3.07
N ALA A 20 -11.80 -3.90 -4.16
CA ALA A 20 -12.06 -4.53 -5.46
C ALA A 20 -10.81 -5.24 -6.02
N LEU A 21 -9.63 -4.63 -5.87
CA LEU A 21 -8.35 -5.21 -6.28
C LEU A 21 -8.06 -6.52 -5.52
N ALA A 22 -8.19 -6.52 -4.19
CA ALA A 22 -7.93 -7.68 -3.34
C ALA A 22 -8.93 -8.83 -3.58
N GLU A 23 -10.18 -8.51 -3.94
CA GLU A 23 -11.18 -9.51 -4.32
C GLU A 23 -10.89 -10.14 -5.69
N ALA A 24 -10.45 -9.33 -6.66
CA ALA A 24 -10.11 -9.80 -8.00
C ALA A 24 -8.78 -10.57 -8.02
N TYR A 25 -7.81 -10.13 -7.22
CA TYR A 25 -6.44 -10.64 -7.19
C TYR A 25 -6.01 -10.93 -5.75
N PRO A 26 -6.37 -12.11 -5.19
CA PRO A 26 -5.96 -12.49 -3.84
C PRO A 26 -4.44 -12.53 -3.64
N VAL A 27 -3.71 -12.75 -4.72
CA VAL A 27 -2.26 -12.56 -4.82
C VAL A 27 -2.01 -11.65 -6.01
N LEU A 28 -1.29 -10.56 -5.80
CA LEU A 28 -0.88 -9.66 -6.87
C LEU A 28 0.60 -9.31 -6.70
N VAL A 29 1.41 -9.80 -7.64
CA VAL A 29 2.83 -9.43 -7.77
C VAL A 29 3.07 -8.94 -9.18
N ILE A 30 3.70 -7.77 -9.32
CA ILE A 30 4.04 -7.14 -10.59
C ILE A 30 5.55 -7.22 -10.77
N ASP A 31 5.98 -7.89 -11.83
CA ASP A 31 7.37 -8.06 -12.26
C ASP A 31 8.32 -8.67 -11.23
N ASP A 32 7.79 -9.51 -10.35
CA ASP A 32 8.52 -10.03 -9.18
C ASP A 32 9.13 -8.89 -8.32
N PHE A 33 8.65 -7.65 -8.54
CA PHE A 33 9.17 -6.42 -7.96
C PHE A 33 8.21 -5.86 -6.93
N LEU A 34 6.97 -5.55 -7.29
CA LEU A 34 5.96 -4.98 -6.38
C LEU A 34 4.98 -6.06 -5.94
N THR A 35 4.83 -6.24 -4.63
CA THR A 35 3.87 -7.16 -4.02
C THR A 35 2.78 -6.38 -3.31
N VAL A 36 1.52 -6.62 -3.66
CA VAL A 36 0.38 -6.03 -2.95
C VAL A 36 0.04 -6.88 -1.73
N SER A 37 0.07 -6.27 -0.55
CA SER A 37 -0.30 -6.91 0.71
C SER A 37 -1.81 -6.91 0.87
N SER A 38 -2.47 -7.91 0.28
CA SER A 38 -3.92 -8.10 0.40
C SER A 38 -4.27 -9.04 1.55
N PRO A 39 -5.38 -8.80 2.27
CA PRO A 39 -5.87 -9.76 3.26
C PRO A 39 -6.26 -11.07 2.55
N ALA A 40 -5.95 -12.21 3.17
CA ALA A 40 -6.41 -13.51 2.71
C ALA A 40 -7.72 -13.91 3.41
N PRO A 41 -8.63 -14.65 2.75
CA PRO A 41 -9.84 -15.15 3.41
C PRO A 41 -9.51 -15.97 4.67
N GLY A 42 -10.09 -15.58 5.82
CA GLY A 42 -9.83 -16.18 7.14
C GLY A 42 -8.65 -15.58 7.91
N ALA A 43 -7.91 -14.64 7.32
CA ALA A 43 -6.79 -13.93 7.94
C ALA A 43 -7.05 -12.42 8.11
N GLU A 44 -8.30 -11.97 7.93
CA GLU A 44 -8.69 -10.56 7.92
C GLU A 44 -8.29 -9.83 9.21
N ALA A 45 -8.56 -10.41 10.37
CA ALA A 45 -8.23 -9.82 11.66
C ALA A 45 -6.70 -9.76 11.88
N SER A 46 -5.97 -10.80 11.47
CA SER A 46 -4.51 -10.83 11.59
C SER A 46 -3.84 -9.80 10.68
N TRP A 47 -4.33 -9.65 9.44
CA TRP A 47 -3.87 -8.61 8.53
C TRP A 47 -4.13 -7.23 9.12
N ALA A 48 -5.36 -6.97 9.59
CA ALA A 48 -5.72 -5.69 10.21
C ALA A 48 -4.88 -5.36 11.45
N SER A 49 -4.60 -6.33 12.31
CA SER A 49 -3.70 -6.16 13.46
C SER A 49 -2.28 -5.82 13.02
N ALA A 50 -1.73 -6.57 12.04
CA ALA A 50 -0.40 -6.31 11.51
C ALA A 50 -0.28 -4.91 10.89
N SER A 51 -1.29 -4.46 10.15
CA SER A 51 -1.32 -3.10 9.58
C SER A 51 -1.37 -1.99 10.64
N ARG A 52 -1.88 -2.27 11.85
CA ARG A 52 -1.87 -1.33 12.98
C ARG A 52 -0.55 -1.35 13.75
N GLU A 53 0.15 -2.46 13.70
CA GLU A 53 1.36 -2.77 14.44
C GLU A 53 2.57 -2.86 13.49
N ASP A 54 2.64 -1.99 12.49
CA ASP A 54 3.76 -1.91 11.55
C ASP A 54 5.05 -1.51 12.29
N GLU A 55 5.79 -2.51 12.78
CA GLU A 55 7.00 -2.33 13.61
C GLU A 55 8.06 -1.50 12.88
N ILE A 56 8.21 -1.67 11.56
CA ILE A 56 9.19 -0.92 10.76
C ILE A 56 8.84 0.56 10.77
N LEU A 57 7.56 0.90 10.52
CA LEU A 57 7.12 2.29 10.54
C LEU A 57 7.18 2.90 11.94
N GLN A 58 6.88 2.13 12.99
CA GLN A 58 7.00 2.58 14.39
C GLN A 58 8.45 2.93 14.73
N ASP A 59 9.40 2.05 14.41
CA ASP A 59 10.83 2.30 14.66
C ASP A 59 11.32 3.55 13.91
N LEU A 60 10.95 3.70 12.63
CA LEU A 60 11.27 4.90 11.85
C LEU A 60 10.69 6.17 12.48
N TYR A 61 9.46 6.10 12.98
CA TYR A 61 8.81 7.23 13.65
C TYR A 61 9.52 7.60 14.95
N GLU A 62 9.90 6.62 15.76
CA GLU A 62 10.63 6.83 17.02
C GLU A 62 12.04 7.41 16.80
N MET A 63 12.69 7.04 15.69
CA MET A 63 13.98 7.62 15.28
C MET A 63 13.85 9.02 14.66
N GLY A 64 12.64 9.44 14.26
CA GLY A 64 12.39 10.72 13.61
C GLY A 64 12.60 10.73 12.08
N ASP A 65 12.64 9.56 11.44
CA ASP A 65 12.99 9.36 10.03
C ASP A 65 11.76 9.19 9.11
N THR A 66 10.66 9.84 9.46
CA THR A 66 9.35 9.72 8.78
C THR A 66 8.88 11.01 8.11
N GLU A 67 9.70 12.06 8.05
CA GLU A 67 9.32 13.37 7.46
C GLU A 67 7.99 13.95 7.98
N GLY A 68 7.59 13.58 9.21
CA GLY A 68 6.34 14.00 9.84
C GLY A 68 5.14 13.10 9.57
N TYR A 69 5.30 12.03 8.78
CA TYR A 69 4.32 10.94 8.74
C TYR A 69 4.31 10.19 10.07
N VAL A 70 3.14 9.68 10.45
CA VAL A 70 2.94 8.98 11.72
C VAL A 70 2.39 7.59 11.47
N PRO A 71 2.64 6.61 12.36
CA PRO A 71 2.02 5.31 12.24
C PRO A 71 0.53 5.36 12.62
N PHE A 72 -0.29 4.64 11.88
CA PHE A 72 -1.68 4.41 12.26
C PHE A 72 -1.73 3.66 13.62
N PRO A 73 -2.65 3.97 14.56
CA PRO A 73 -3.90 4.74 14.41
C PRO A 73 -3.81 6.24 14.74
N GLN A 74 -2.62 6.84 14.77
CA GLN A 74 -2.52 8.28 14.98
C GLN A 74 -3.27 9.04 13.85
N PRO A 75 -3.86 10.22 14.11
CA PRO A 75 -4.53 11.00 13.07
C PRO A 75 -3.57 11.33 11.92
N GLY A 76 -3.95 11.01 10.68
CA GLY A 76 -3.04 11.13 9.55
C GLY A 76 -2.10 9.93 9.38
N GLY A 77 -2.32 8.85 10.12
CA GLY A 77 -1.42 7.70 10.16
C GLY A 77 -1.38 6.90 8.88
N LEU A 78 -0.23 6.27 8.63
CA LEU A 78 -0.01 5.45 7.45
C LEU A 78 -0.46 4.00 7.67
N ILE A 79 -1.09 3.42 6.64
CA ILE A 79 -1.44 1.99 6.56
C ILE A 79 -0.74 1.42 5.33
N GLY A 80 0.13 0.41 5.52
CA GLY A 80 0.85 -0.25 4.43
C GLY A 80 -0.07 -1.12 3.56
N TRP A 81 0.16 -1.10 2.25
CA TRP A 81 -0.63 -1.87 1.28
C TRP A 81 0.18 -2.55 0.17
N ALA A 82 1.44 -2.17 -0.01
CA ALA A 82 2.38 -2.88 -0.86
C ALA A 82 3.82 -2.65 -0.40
N ASP A 83 4.70 -3.52 -0.88
CA ASP A 83 6.15 -3.42 -0.74
C ASP A 83 6.82 -3.80 -2.07
N SER A 84 8.05 -3.34 -2.26
CA SER A 84 8.90 -3.80 -3.36
C SER A 84 10.01 -4.74 -2.88
N ASN A 85 10.55 -5.53 -3.81
CA ASN A 85 11.69 -6.40 -3.55
C ASN A 85 13.00 -5.64 -3.29
N SER A 86 13.06 -4.33 -3.59
CA SER A 86 14.17 -3.43 -3.28
C SER A 86 14.06 -2.79 -1.90
N GLY A 87 12.92 -2.91 -1.23
CA GLY A 87 12.70 -2.34 0.10
C GLY A 87 11.94 -1.00 0.10
N ASP A 88 11.23 -0.70 -0.99
CA ASP A 88 10.26 0.40 -1.01
C ASP A 88 8.97 -0.04 -0.31
N SER A 89 8.35 0.88 0.43
CA SER A 89 7.08 0.64 1.14
C SER A 89 6.01 1.61 0.65
N PHE A 90 4.81 1.09 0.44
CA PHE A 90 3.67 1.85 -0.09
C PHE A 90 2.57 1.89 0.95
N TYR A 91 2.10 3.09 1.24
CA TYR A 91 1.14 3.38 2.29
C TYR A 91 -0.06 4.16 1.75
N TRP A 92 -1.17 4.11 2.47
CA TRP A 92 -2.19 5.16 2.42
C TRP A 92 -2.01 6.09 3.60
N ARG A 93 -2.09 7.40 3.37
CA ARG A 93 -2.21 8.37 4.45
C ARG A 93 -3.67 8.53 4.84
N THR A 94 -4.04 8.00 6.00
CA THR A 94 -5.42 8.08 6.47
C THR A 94 -5.85 9.51 6.75
N SER A 95 -7.14 9.76 6.60
CA SER A 95 -7.76 11.01 7.07
C SER A 95 -9.19 10.72 7.55
N PRO A 96 -9.78 11.62 8.37
CA PRO A 96 -11.18 11.50 8.76
C PRO A 96 -12.18 11.66 7.60
N ALA A 97 -11.71 12.06 6.43
CA ALA A 97 -12.51 12.15 5.21
C ALA A 97 -12.71 10.75 4.59
N ASP A 98 -13.28 10.73 3.40
CA ASP A 98 -13.54 9.51 2.63
C ASP A 98 -12.24 8.69 2.42
N PRO A 99 -12.22 7.38 2.78
CA PRO A 99 -11.10 6.48 2.46
C PRO A 99 -10.74 6.45 0.97
N ASP A 100 -11.70 6.66 0.08
CA ASP A 100 -11.46 6.69 -1.36
C ASP A 100 -10.63 7.92 -1.80
N ALA A 101 -10.44 8.90 -0.91
CA ALA A 101 -9.62 10.08 -1.14
C ALA A 101 -8.25 10.02 -0.45
N TRP A 102 -7.88 8.89 0.17
CA TRP A 102 -6.57 8.77 0.82
C TRP A 102 -5.45 8.70 -0.23
N PRO A 103 -4.43 9.57 -0.14
CA PRO A 103 -3.33 9.56 -1.07
C PRO A 103 -2.39 8.38 -0.80
N VAL A 104 -1.71 7.93 -1.85
CA VAL A 104 -0.59 6.99 -1.74
C VAL A 104 0.64 7.75 -1.26
N VAL A 105 1.32 7.20 -0.26
CA VAL A 105 2.64 7.65 0.20
C VAL A 105 3.63 6.53 -0.06
N VAL A 106 4.76 6.83 -0.70
CA VAL A 106 5.84 5.88 -0.97
C VAL A 106 7.04 6.30 -0.15
N ARG A 107 7.59 5.35 0.61
CA ARG A 107 8.93 5.44 1.17
C ARG A 107 9.84 4.57 0.33
N THR A 108 10.86 5.16 -0.27
CA THR A 108 11.78 4.41 -1.11
C THR A 108 12.88 3.74 -0.29
N ASP A 109 13.60 2.80 -0.90
CA ASP A 109 14.74 2.10 -0.29
C ASP A 109 15.87 3.05 0.18
N ASN A 110 15.98 4.22 -0.45
CA ASN A 110 16.95 5.26 -0.14
C ASN A 110 16.48 6.22 0.99
N ALA A 111 15.33 5.93 1.61
CA ALA A 111 14.67 6.70 2.68
C ALA A 111 14.04 8.04 2.25
N GLU A 112 13.81 8.29 0.96
CA GLU A 112 13.01 9.42 0.48
C GLU A 112 11.51 9.12 0.53
N TRP A 113 10.71 10.15 0.78
CA TRP A 113 9.25 10.06 0.88
C TRP A 113 8.56 10.85 -0.24
N TYR A 114 7.55 10.25 -0.86
CA TYR A 114 6.76 10.87 -1.93
C TYR A 114 5.27 10.64 -1.71
N GLU A 115 4.46 11.68 -1.92
CA GLU A 115 3.00 11.59 -1.84
C GLU A 115 2.37 11.82 -3.22
N PHE A 116 1.42 10.94 -3.56
CA PHE A 116 0.68 10.97 -4.81
C PHE A 116 -0.82 11.10 -4.50
N PRO A 117 -1.51 12.13 -5.02
CA PRO A 117 -2.91 12.43 -4.68
C PRO A 117 -3.89 11.53 -5.44
N VAL A 118 -3.66 10.21 -5.40
CA VAL A 118 -4.42 9.17 -6.10
C VAL A 118 -4.56 7.94 -5.20
N GLY A 119 -5.57 7.11 -5.46
CA GLY A 119 -5.76 5.81 -4.79
C GLY A 119 -4.79 4.73 -5.27
N ALA A 120 -4.82 3.55 -4.64
CA ALA A 120 -3.87 2.46 -4.94
C ALA A 120 -3.99 1.96 -6.39
N VAL A 121 -5.22 1.78 -6.90
CA VAL A 121 -5.41 1.27 -8.25
C VAL A 121 -5.00 2.29 -9.30
N GLU A 122 -5.34 3.56 -9.10
CA GLU A 122 -4.90 4.64 -9.99
C GLU A 122 -3.38 4.81 -9.96
N PHE A 123 -2.76 4.68 -8.79
CA PHE A 123 -1.31 4.68 -8.66
C PHE A 123 -0.66 3.55 -9.46
N LEU A 124 -1.12 2.30 -9.27
CA LEU A 124 -0.60 1.14 -10.00
C LEU A 124 -0.81 1.28 -11.52
N ALA A 125 -1.99 1.75 -11.94
CA ALA A 125 -2.29 2.00 -13.35
C ALA A 125 -1.41 3.11 -13.94
N GLY A 126 -1.12 4.17 -13.16
CA GLY A 126 -0.27 5.26 -13.59
C GLY A 126 1.20 4.85 -13.69
N VAL A 127 1.69 4.02 -12.77
CA VAL A 127 3.03 3.42 -12.85
C VAL A 127 3.13 2.49 -14.06
N TYR A 128 2.14 1.63 -14.28
CA TYR A 128 2.09 0.76 -15.47
C TYR A 128 2.03 1.55 -16.78
N GLY A 129 1.18 2.59 -16.82
CA GLY A 129 0.99 3.46 -17.99
C GLY A 129 2.10 4.49 -18.20
N ARG A 130 3.11 4.53 -17.34
CA ARG A 130 4.21 5.53 -17.34
C ARG A 130 3.71 6.98 -17.24
N THR A 131 2.58 7.20 -16.58
CA THR A 131 2.04 8.53 -16.27
C THR A 131 2.38 9.00 -14.86
N ILE A 132 2.78 8.08 -13.98
CA ILE A 132 3.36 8.36 -12.66
C ILE A 132 4.80 7.85 -12.68
N ASP A 133 5.73 8.75 -12.37
CA ASP A 133 7.14 8.44 -12.12
C ASP A 133 7.36 8.46 -10.61
N VAL A 134 7.93 7.39 -10.08
CA VAL A 134 8.28 7.29 -8.66
C VAL A 134 9.80 7.42 -8.57
N PRO A 135 10.32 8.54 -8.07
CA PRO A 135 11.76 8.71 -7.94
C PRO A 135 12.34 7.58 -7.08
N GLY A 136 13.53 7.09 -7.42
CA GLY A 136 14.19 5.98 -6.72
C GLY A 136 13.80 4.59 -7.24
N MET A 137 12.62 4.41 -7.83
CA MET A 137 12.24 3.14 -8.44
C MET A 137 12.94 2.90 -9.79
N PRO A 138 13.10 1.62 -10.23
CA PRO A 138 13.69 1.31 -11.53
C PRO A 138 12.91 2.00 -12.66
N GLY A 139 13.59 2.77 -13.51
CA GLY A 139 12.95 3.51 -14.61
C GLY A 139 12.36 2.61 -15.71
N ASP A 140 12.72 1.33 -15.72
CA ASP A 140 12.14 0.30 -16.57
C ASP A 140 11.03 -0.49 -15.89
N PHE A 141 10.64 -0.19 -14.65
CA PHE A 141 9.49 -0.81 -13.97
C PHE A 141 8.15 -0.12 -14.33
N PRO A 142 7.07 -0.89 -14.53
CA PRO A 142 7.09 -2.30 -14.90
C PRO A 142 7.74 -2.46 -16.27
N SER A 143 8.42 -3.58 -16.49
CA SER A 143 9.07 -3.94 -17.74
C SER A 143 8.10 -3.91 -18.93
N ASP A 144 8.61 -3.87 -20.16
CA ASP A 144 7.76 -3.86 -21.36
C ASP A 144 6.81 -5.08 -21.47
N PHE A 145 7.13 -6.17 -20.77
CA PHE A 145 6.35 -7.42 -20.74
C PHE A 145 6.18 -7.89 -19.30
N PRO A 146 5.35 -7.19 -18.51
CA PRO A 146 5.36 -7.37 -17.09
C PRO A 146 4.73 -8.71 -16.71
N LYS A 147 5.41 -9.47 -15.85
CA LYS A 147 4.83 -10.68 -15.26
C LYS A 147 3.91 -10.28 -14.13
N VAL A 148 2.64 -10.66 -14.24
CA VAL A 148 1.66 -10.40 -13.18
C VAL A 148 1.21 -11.75 -12.61
N LEU A 149 1.69 -12.07 -11.41
CA LEU A 149 1.16 -13.21 -10.66
C LEU A 149 -0.17 -12.77 -10.03
N GLY A 150 -1.26 -13.46 -10.37
CA GLY A 150 -2.62 -13.11 -9.94
C GLY A 150 -3.65 -13.16 -11.07
N LEU A 151 -3.20 -12.98 -12.31
CA LEU A 151 -4.00 -13.28 -13.51
C LEU A 151 -3.95 -14.80 -13.74
N SER A 152 -5.10 -15.49 -13.69
CA SER A 152 -5.18 -16.83 -14.27
C SER A 152 -5.00 -16.71 -15.79
N GLU A 153 -4.21 -17.61 -16.38
CA GLU A 153 -4.05 -17.74 -17.84
C GLU A 153 -5.39 -17.82 -18.60
#